data_AF-A0A956UCI0-F1
#
_entry.id   AF-A0A956UCI0-F1
#
_cell.length_a   1.000
_cell.length_b   1.000
_cell.length_c   1.000
_cell.angle_alpha   90.00
_cell.angle_beta   90.00
_cell.angle_gamma   90.00
#
_symmetry.space_group_name_H-M   'P 1'
#
loop_
_entity.id
_entity.type
_entity.pdbx_description
1 polymer ?
#
loop_
_entity_poly.entity_id
_entity_poly.type
_entity_poly.pdbx_seq_one_letter_code
_entity_poly.pdbx_strand_id
1 'polypeptide(L)'
;MPSYSLPAVLVICVVTAAGLLVFLKRSLRYLQYFQQEEYENGRFFNWYLANKAWDKIASPLVLIPLLGAFFLKGWLLLVVAIIIEGIALFLVFSEEDPLKAGKLTLKMTDRVKRIHRLATLFYVLAVAALTAAVFYGAGGAETNLAVAILIIQFLLIQSIPLWLLFSNAALDPYEKSLQENFANQARAVLKDIDPTVIGITGSYGKTSTKILLKDIIGAVYPTFSTPGSVNTYMGVTRKIREEMKPEHKFAVIE
;
A
#
# COMPACT_ATOMS: atom_id res chain seq x y z
N MET A 1 -35.20 18.95 5.14
CA MET A 1 -34.07 18.04 5.44
C MET A 1 -34.48 17.17 6.60
N PRO A 2 -34.26 15.84 6.57
CA PRO A 2 -34.51 15.01 7.75
C PRO A 2 -33.74 15.57 8.95
N SER A 3 -34.44 15.89 10.03
CA SER A 3 -33.85 16.43 11.25
C SER A 3 -33.34 15.27 12.10
N TYR A 4 -32.12 14.81 11.81
CA TYR A 4 -31.44 13.84 12.67
C TYR A 4 -31.04 14.51 13.99
N SER A 5 -31.10 13.77 15.09
CA SER A 5 -30.67 14.30 16.39
C SER A 5 -29.16 14.58 16.39
N LEU A 6 -28.73 15.58 17.17
CA LEU A 6 -27.32 15.90 17.35
C LEU A 6 -26.48 14.69 17.79
N PRO A 7 -26.94 13.82 18.72
CA PRO A 7 -26.23 12.60 19.08
C PRO A 7 -26.02 11.63 17.90
N ALA A 8 -27.03 11.46 17.04
CA ALA A 8 -26.92 10.58 15.87
C ALA A 8 -25.83 11.09 14.90
N VAL A 9 -25.80 12.40 14.63
CA VAL A 9 -24.76 13.02 13.78
C VAL A 9 -23.37 12.84 14.40
N LEU A 10 -23.23 13.01 15.71
CA LEU A 10 -21.95 12.87 16.41
C LEU A 10 -21.42 11.44 16.33
N VAL A 11 -22.28 10.43 16.51
CA VAL A 11 -21.91 9.02 16.38
C VAL A 11 -21.38 8.73 14.97
N ILE A 12 -22.01 9.28 13.94
CA ILE A 12 -21.58 9.09 12.55
C ILE A 12 -20.20 9.68 12.31
N CYS A 13 -19.93 10.86 12.85
CA CYS A 13 -18.60 11.47 12.78
C CYS A 13 -17.55 10.58 13.45
N VAL A 14 -17.86 10.00 14.61
CA VAL A 14 -16.97 9.07 15.33
C VAL A 14 -16.71 7.81 14.51
N VAL A 15 -17.77 7.17 14.00
CA VAL A 15 -17.72 5.97 13.16
C VAL A 15 -16.91 6.19 11.89
N THR A 16 -17.13 7.33 11.25
CA THR A 16 -16.41 7.73 10.04
C THR A 16 -14.94 7.98 10.34
N ALA A 17 -14.62 8.68 11.43
CA ALA A 17 -13.26 8.92 11.87
C ALA A 17 -12.54 7.61 12.23
N ALA A 18 -13.20 6.69 12.92
CA ALA A 18 -12.69 5.36 13.23
C ALA A 18 -12.36 4.58 11.95
N GLY A 19 -13.27 4.58 10.98
CA GLY A 19 -13.05 3.96 9.66
C GLY A 19 -11.80 4.51 8.96
N LEU A 20 -11.62 5.83 8.97
CA LEU A 20 -10.42 6.46 8.40
C LEU A 20 -9.13 6.04 9.12
N LEU A 21 -9.14 5.97 10.46
CA LEU A 21 -7.97 5.52 11.23
C LEU A 21 -7.63 4.04 10.93
N VAL A 22 -8.64 3.18 10.83
CA VAL A 22 -8.46 1.79 10.39
C VAL A 22 -7.86 1.73 8.99
N PHE A 23 -8.38 2.52 8.04
CA PHE A 23 -7.83 2.62 6.69
C PHE A 23 -6.36 3.02 6.71
N LEU A 24 -5.98 4.07 7.46
CA LEU A 24 -4.61 4.56 7.51
C LEU A 24 -3.65 3.49 8.03
N LYS A 25 -4.01 2.76 9.10
CA LYS A 25 -3.16 1.67 9.64
C LYS A 25 -3.12 0.45 8.71
N ARG A 26 -4.28 -0.01 8.22
CA ARG A 26 -4.39 -1.22 7.40
C ARG A 26 -3.80 -1.08 6.01
N SER A 27 -3.96 0.08 5.38
CA SER A 27 -3.38 0.33 4.06
C SER A 27 -1.85 0.27 4.08
N LEU A 28 -1.18 0.65 5.17
CA LEU A 28 0.26 0.45 5.33
C LEU A 28 0.64 -1.03 5.32
N ARG A 29 -0.15 -1.88 5.98
CA ARG A 29 0.10 -3.33 5.97
C ARG A 29 -0.10 -3.93 4.58
N TYR A 30 -1.14 -3.52 3.86
CA TYR A 30 -1.30 -3.94 2.47
C TYR A 30 -0.20 -3.40 1.55
N LEU A 31 0.26 -2.17 1.76
CA LEU A 31 1.39 -1.60 1.02
C LEU A 31 2.69 -2.37 1.24
N GLN A 32 2.90 -2.96 2.42
CA GLN A 32 4.05 -3.82 2.70
C GLN A 32 4.11 -5.00 1.72
N TYR A 33 2.98 -5.69 1.54
CA TYR A 33 2.89 -6.81 0.59
C TYR A 33 2.86 -6.33 -0.86
N PHE A 34 2.19 -5.22 -1.14
CA PHE A 34 2.15 -4.65 -2.48
C PHE A 34 3.55 -4.23 -2.97
N GLN A 35 4.40 -3.74 -2.07
CA GLN A 35 5.82 -3.46 -2.34
C GLN A 35 6.63 -4.73 -2.60
N GLN A 36 6.31 -5.85 -1.95
CA GLN A 36 6.97 -7.14 -2.18
C GLN A 36 6.58 -7.74 -3.54
N GLU A 37 5.34 -7.53 -3.97
CA GLU A 37 4.83 -7.91 -5.30
C GLU A 37 5.20 -6.88 -6.38
N GLU A 38 6.27 -6.11 -6.17
CA GLU A 38 6.84 -5.14 -7.11
C GLU A 38 5.85 -4.08 -7.63
N TYR A 39 4.78 -3.82 -6.88
CA TYR A 39 3.67 -2.96 -7.26
C TYR A 39 2.94 -3.42 -8.54
N GLU A 40 2.99 -4.71 -8.85
CA GLU A 40 2.18 -5.29 -9.91
C GLU A 40 0.75 -5.55 -9.41
N ASN A 41 -0.21 -4.81 -9.96
CA ASN A 41 -1.62 -4.90 -9.55
C ASN A 41 -2.16 -6.34 -9.59
N GLY A 42 -1.87 -7.08 -10.67
CA GLY A 42 -2.35 -8.45 -10.86
C GLY A 42 -1.76 -9.43 -9.84
N ARG A 43 -0.44 -9.38 -9.61
CA ARG A 43 0.22 -10.24 -8.62
C ARG A 43 -0.28 -9.98 -7.21
N PHE A 44 -0.37 -8.71 -6.83
CA PHE A 44 -0.89 -8.32 -5.52
C PHE A 44 -2.34 -8.77 -5.30
N PHE A 45 -3.20 -8.61 -6.31
CA PHE A 45 -4.60 -9.05 -6.20
C PHE A 45 -4.73 -10.58 -6.10
N ASN A 46 -3.97 -11.32 -6.91
CA ASN A 46 -3.91 -12.77 -6.83
C ASN A 46 -3.39 -13.24 -5.47
N TRP A 47 -2.33 -12.60 -4.95
CA TRP A 47 -1.79 -12.86 -3.62
C TRP A 47 -2.83 -12.59 -2.52
N TYR A 48 -3.58 -11.48 -2.62
CA TYR A 48 -4.62 -11.10 -1.66
C TYR A 48 -5.71 -12.17 -1.57
N LEU A 49 -6.17 -12.66 -2.72
CA LEU A 49 -7.18 -13.73 -2.80
C LEU A 49 -6.63 -15.07 -2.29
N ALA A 50 -5.47 -15.49 -2.78
CA ALA A 50 -4.85 -16.77 -2.44
C ALA A 50 -4.58 -16.90 -0.92
N ASN A 51 -4.10 -15.83 -0.30
CA ASN A 51 -3.77 -15.82 1.14
C ASN A 51 -4.96 -15.48 2.03
N LYS A 52 -6.15 -15.22 1.44
CA LYS A 52 -7.31 -14.71 2.16
C LYS A 52 -6.90 -13.56 3.10
N ALA A 53 -6.19 -12.57 2.54
CA ALA A 53 -5.67 -11.41 3.26
C ALA A 53 -6.75 -10.35 3.58
N TRP A 54 -8.01 -10.78 3.72
CA TRP A 54 -9.15 -9.97 4.10
C TRP A 54 -8.91 -9.46 5.52
N ASP A 55 -9.46 -8.29 5.86
CA ASP A 55 -9.33 -7.79 7.22
C ASP A 55 -10.13 -8.70 8.18
N LYS A 56 -9.42 -9.34 9.13
CA LYS A 56 -9.97 -10.31 10.09
C LYS A 56 -10.22 -9.73 11.49
N ILE A 57 -9.87 -8.46 11.71
CA ILE A 57 -9.99 -7.82 13.04
C ILE A 57 -11.08 -6.76 13.04
N ALA A 58 -10.96 -5.72 12.21
CA ALA A 58 -11.91 -4.61 12.22
C ALA A 58 -13.27 -5.04 11.63
N SER A 59 -13.24 -5.84 10.56
CA SER A 59 -14.45 -6.18 9.80
C SER A 59 -15.44 -7.04 10.56
N PRO A 60 -15.04 -8.10 11.29
CA PRO A 60 -15.98 -8.83 12.13
C PRO A 60 -16.57 -7.97 13.25
N LEU A 61 -15.80 -7.01 13.78
CA LEU A 61 -16.26 -6.12 14.84
C LEU A 61 -17.35 -5.17 14.33
N VAL A 62 -17.26 -4.67 13.09
CA VAL A 62 -18.34 -3.88 12.48
C VAL A 62 -19.61 -4.71 12.24
N LEU A 63 -19.50 -6.03 12.04
CA LEU A 63 -20.66 -6.91 11.89
C LEU A 63 -21.44 -7.11 13.19
N ILE A 64 -20.81 -6.99 14.37
CA ILE A 64 -21.48 -7.16 15.66
C ILE A 64 -22.61 -6.15 15.88
N PRO A 65 -22.39 -4.82 15.82
CA PRO A 65 -23.48 -3.85 15.95
C PRO A 65 -24.46 -3.94 14.77
N LEU A 66 -24.01 -4.35 13.58
CA LEU A 66 -24.90 -4.58 12.44
C LEU A 66 -25.92 -5.70 12.72
N LEU A 67 -25.49 -6.81 13.31
CA LEU A 67 -26.37 -7.88 13.79
C LEU A 67 -27.18 -7.44 15.03
N GLY A 68 -26.56 -6.63 15.90
CA GLY A 68 -27.22 -6.03 17.06
C GLY A 68 -28.41 -5.14 16.68
N ALA A 69 -28.40 -4.53 15.50
CA ALA A 69 -29.48 -3.67 15.00
C ALA A 69 -30.83 -4.40 14.81
N PHE A 70 -30.84 -5.74 14.74
CA PHE A 70 -32.09 -6.51 14.75
C PHE A 70 -32.81 -6.47 16.12
N PHE A 71 -32.06 -6.31 17.20
CA PHE A 71 -32.56 -6.39 18.59
C PHE A 71 -32.51 -5.04 19.31
N LEU A 72 -31.51 -4.23 19.01
CA LEU A 72 -31.27 -2.92 19.61
C LEU A 72 -31.71 -1.82 18.63
N LYS A 73 -32.43 -0.80 19.14
CA LYS A 73 -32.87 0.34 18.33
C LYS A 73 -32.53 1.66 19.01
N GLY A 74 -32.48 2.73 18.22
CA GLY A 74 -32.22 4.08 18.71
C GLY A 74 -30.85 4.21 19.39
N TRP A 75 -30.79 4.98 20.48
CA TRP A 75 -29.53 5.37 21.14
C TRP A 75 -28.69 4.20 21.65
N LEU A 76 -29.32 3.08 22.07
CA LEU A 76 -28.60 1.93 22.61
C LEU A 76 -27.73 1.25 21.54
N LEU A 77 -28.21 1.17 20.30
CA LEU A 77 -27.44 0.65 19.17
C LEU A 77 -26.21 1.52 18.89
N LEU A 78 -26.37 2.86 18.97
CA LEU A 78 -25.29 3.82 18.73
C LEU A 78 -24.17 3.70 19.78
N VAL A 79 -24.54 3.52 21.05
CA VAL A 79 -23.57 3.33 22.14
C VAL A 79 -22.78 2.03 21.95
N VAL A 80 -23.46 0.93 21.62
CA VAL A 80 -22.81 -0.36 21.36
C VAL A 80 -21.86 -0.24 20.17
N ALA A 81 -22.28 0.42 19.08
CA ALA A 81 -21.43 0.66 17.92
C ALA A 81 -20.13 1.40 18.29
N ILE A 82 -20.22 2.50 19.04
CA ILE A 82 -19.04 3.28 19.48
C ILE A 82 -18.08 2.42 20.32
N ILE A 83 -18.61 1.64 21.27
CA ILE A 83 -17.77 0.77 22.13
C ILE A 83 -17.02 -0.26 21.28
N ILE A 84 -17.73 -0.92 20.36
CA ILE A 84 -17.14 -1.94 19.50
C ILE A 84 -16.10 -1.33 18.55
N GLU A 85 -16.32 -0.13 18.04
CA GLU A 85 -15.32 0.60 17.26
C GLU A 85 -14.08 0.98 18.07
N GLY A 86 -14.26 1.40 19.32
CA GLY A 86 -13.14 1.65 20.23
C GLY A 86 -12.29 0.39 20.42
N ILE A 87 -12.93 -0.76 20.59
CA ILE A 87 -12.24 -2.06 20.67
C ILE A 87 -11.55 -2.39 19.34
N ALA A 88 -12.21 -2.18 18.20
CA ALA A 88 -11.63 -2.43 16.89
C ALA A 88 -10.38 -1.58 16.63
N LEU A 89 -10.44 -0.30 16.96
CA LEU A 89 -9.30 0.61 16.89
C LEU A 89 -8.18 0.15 17.81
N PHE A 90 -8.48 -0.20 19.06
CA PHE A 90 -7.47 -0.70 19.99
C PHE A 90 -6.74 -1.91 19.39
N LEU A 91 -7.48 -2.94 18.95
CA LEU A 91 -6.89 -4.16 18.39
C LEU A 91 -6.09 -3.90 17.11
N VAL A 92 -6.57 -3.04 16.20
CA VAL A 92 -5.87 -2.69 14.96
C VAL A 92 -4.57 -1.92 15.25
N PHE A 93 -4.57 -1.03 16.23
CA PHE A 93 -3.38 -0.25 16.59
C PHE A 93 -2.39 -1.04 17.47
N SER A 94 -2.85 -2.06 18.19
CA SER A 94 -2.00 -3.02 18.89
C SER A 94 -1.26 -3.99 17.96
N GLU A 95 -1.65 -4.09 16.68
CA GLU A 95 -0.89 -4.87 15.71
C GLU A 95 0.51 -4.28 15.45
N GLU A 96 1.44 -5.19 15.20
CA GLU A 96 2.80 -4.89 14.77
C GLU A 96 2.83 -3.83 13.66
N ASP A 97 3.71 -2.85 13.82
CA ASP A 97 3.90 -1.78 12.84
C ASP A 97 4.64 -2.33 11.61
N PRO A 98 4.02 -2.36 10.41
CA PRO A 98 4.66 -2.89 9.20
C PRO A 98 5.93 -2.11 8.81
N LEU A 99 6.13 -0.90 9.34
CA LEU A 99 7.34 -0.10 9.14
C LEU A 99 8.53 -0.60 9.97
N LYS A 100 8.29 -1.33 11.06
CA LYS A 100 9.31 -1.71 12.05
C LYS A 100 9.44 -3.21 12.24
N ALA A 101 8.37 -3.96 12.03
CA ALA A 101 8.28 -5.38 12.35
C ALA A 101 8.11 -6.26 11.10
N GLY A 102 8.58 -7.50 11.21
CA GLY A 102 8.55 -8.50 10.14
C GLY A 102 9.88 -8.69 9.40
N LYS A 103 10.02 -9.82 8.69
CA LYS A 103 11.22 -10.17 7.92
C LYS A 103 11.51 -9.18 6.79
N LEU A 104 10.46 -8.64 6.18
CA LEU A 104 10.53 -7.62 5.13
C LEU A 104 9.63 -6.45 5.54
N THR A 105 10.21 -5.39 6.08
CA THR A 105 9.46 -4.19 6.51
C THR A 105 9.06 -3.32 5.31
N LEU A 106 7.96 -2.58 5.47
CA LEU A 106 7.55 -1.55 4.52
C LEU A 106 8.58 -0.42 4.55
N LYS A 107 9.19 -0.14 3.40
CA LYS A 107 10.05 1.04 3.23
C LYS A 107 9.26 2.17 2.60
N MET A 108 9.17 3.30 3.30
CA MET A 108 8.47 4.51 2.84
C MET A 108 9.25 5.24 1.74
N THR A 109 9.31 4.64 0.56
CA THR A 109 9.84 5.27 -0.66
C THR A 109 8.87 6.34 -1.17
N ASP A 110 9.34 7.18 -2.09
CA ASP A 110 8.48 8.22 -2.67
C ASP A 110 7.32 7.62 -3.48
N ARG A 111 7.51 6.44 -4.10
CA ARG A 111 6.43 5.69 -4.76
C ARG A 111 5.36 5.25 -3.76
N VAL A 112 5.76 4.68 -2.62
CA VAL A 112 4.81 4.29 -1.54
C VAL A 112 4.04 5.50 -1.04
N LYS A 113 4.73 6.62 -0.77
CA LYS A 113 4.08 7.86 -0.32
C LYS A 113 3.06 8.37 -1.33
N ARG A 114 3.36 8.36 -2.63
CA ARG A 114 2.43 8.77 -3.70
C ARG A 114 1.20 7.87 -3.74
N ILE A 115 1.39 6.55 -3.78
CA ILE A 115 0.28 5.57 -3.79
C ILE A 115 -0.59 5.76 -2.54
N HIS A 116 0.01 5.82 -1.36
CA HIS A 116 -0.73 5.96 -0.11
C HIS A 116 -1.51 7.28 -0.04
N ARG A 117 -0.90 8.42 -0.42
CA ARG A 117 -1.58 9.73 -0.44
C ARG A 117 -2.78 9.74 -1.40
N LEU A 118 -2.61 9.20 -2.60
CA LEU A 118 -3.69 9.14 -3.59
C LEU A 118 -4.80 8.17 -3.14
N ALA A 119 -4.43 7.05 -2.52
CA ALA A 119 -5.40 6.10 -1.96
C ALA A 119 -6.20 6.71 -0.81
N THR A 120 -5.53 7.45 0.09
CA THR A 120 -6.21 8.21 1.16
C THR A 120 -7.16 9.25 0.57
N LEU A 121 -6.76 9.97 -0.48
CA LEU A 121 -7.63 10.93 -1.14
C LEU A 121 -8.88 10.25 -1.72
N PHE A 122 -8.72 9.19 -2.51
CA PHE A 122 -9.85 8.46 -3.08
C PHE A 122 -10.76 7.88 -2.00
N TYR A 123 -10.18 7.32 -0.93
CA TYR A 123 -10.93 6.79 0.19
C TYR A 123 -11.75 7.87 0.90
N VAL A 124 -11.14 9.03 1.21
CA VAL A 124 -11.84 10.15 1.86
C VAL A 124 -12.97 10.69 0.98
N LEU A 125 -12.74 10.83 -0.33
CA LEU A 125 -13.79 11.25 -1.27
C LEU A 125 -14.93 10.24 -1.32
N ALA A 126 -14.63 8.94 -1.33
CA ALA A 126 -15.64 7.89 -1.32
C ALA A 126 -16.45 7.87 -0.01
N VAL A 127 -15.78 7.99 1.14
CA VAL A 127 -16.41 8.13 2.45
C VAL A 127 -17.36 9.33 2.46
N ALA A 128 -16.89 10.51 2.04
CA ALA A 128 -17.70 11.73 2.03
C ALA A 128 -18.93 11.58 1.12
N ALA A 129 -18.75 11.04 -0.09
CA ALA A 129 -19.83 10.83 -1.05
C ALA A 129 -20.87 9.82 -0.54
N LEU A 130 -20.43 8.68 -0.01
CA LEU A 130 -21.31 7.63 0.50
C LEU A 130 -22.06 8.08 1.76
N THR A 131 -21.38 8.75 2.68
CA THR A 131 -22.00 9.33 3.88
C THR A 131 -23.06 10.37 3.48
N ALA A 132 -22.73 11.29 2.55
CA ALA A 132 -23.70 12.26 2.05
C ALA A 132 -24.92 11.58 1.39
N ALA A 133 -24.70 10.58 0.52
CA ALA A 133 -25.77 9.83 -0.12
C ALA A 133 -26.72 9.18 0.90
N VAL A 134 -26.17 8.64 1.99
CA VAL A 134 -26.97 8.06 3.08
C VAL A 134 -27.74 9.12 3.86
N PHE A 135 -27.15 10.28 4.15
CA PHE A 135 -27.86 11.38 4.81
C PHE A 135 -29.10 11.83 4.01
N TYR A 136 -29.00 11.90 2.68
CA TYR A 136 -30.12 12.26 1.80
C TYR A 136 -31.10 11.11 1.53
N GLY A 137 -30.63 9.86 1.52
CA GLY A 137 -31.42 8.68 1.12
C GLY A 137 -32.10 7.90 2.24
N ALA A 138 -31.64 7.99 3.49
CA ALA A 138 -32.07 7.08 4.58
C ALA A 138 -33.48 7.34 5.17
N GLY A 139 -34.27 8.24 4.57
CA GLY A 139 -35.69 8.42 4.93
C GLY A 139 -35.96 8.97 6.33
N GLY A 140 -34.95 9.52 7.02
CA GLY A 140 -35.09 10.24 8.29
C GLY A 140 -35.14 9.39 9.57
N ALA A 141 -35.17 8.06 9.48
CA ALA A 141 -35.12 7.20 10.65
C ALA A 141 -33.67 6.95 11.11
N GLU A 142 -33.37 7.25 12.37
CA GLU A 142 -32.01 7.14 12.92
C GLU A 142 -31.45 5.71 12.89
N THR A 143 -32.30 4.69 13.06
CA THR A 143 -31.86 3.29 12.99
C THR A 143 -31.47 2.89 11.56
N ASN A 144 -32.20 3.36 10.54
CA ASN A 144 -31.86 3.10 9.14
C ASN A 144 -30.53 3.76 8.77
N LEU A 145 -30.32 4.98 9.26
CA LEU A 145 -29.08 5.73 9.07
C LEU A 145 -27.88 4.99 9.69
N ALA A 146 -28.01 4.53 10.94
CA ALA A 146 -26.97 3.78 11.63
C ALA A 146 -26.60 2.48 10.91
N VAL A 147 -27.61 1.69 10.50
CA VAL A 147 -27.41 0.44 9.75
C VAL A 147 -26.71 0.72 8.41
N ALA A 148 -27.16 1.73 7.66
CA ALA A 148 -26.57 2.07 6.37
C ALA A 148 -25.08 2.45 6.50
N ILE A 149 -24.73 3.17 7.56
CA ILE A 149 -23.34 3.61 7.81
C ILE A 149 -22.46 2.44 8.23
N LEU A 150 -22.95 1.53 9.07
CA LEU A 150 -22.22 0.31 9.43
C LEU A 150 -21.97 -0.59 8.21
N ILE A 151 -22.94 -0.71 7.30
CA ILE A 151 -22.77 -1.44 6.03
C ILE A 151 -21.69 -0.76 5.17
N ILE A 152 -21.76 0.57 5.00
CA ILE A 152 -20.76 1.32 4.23
C ILE A 152 -19.38 1.16 4.84
N GLN A 153 -19.25 1.25 6.16
CA GLN A 153 -17.98 1.10 6.87
C GLN A 153 -17.39 -0.30 6.63
N PHE A 154 -18.20 -1.36 6.74
CA PHE A 154 -17.79 -2.72 6.44
C PHE A 154 -17.26 -2.85 4.99
N LEU A 155 -18.00 -2.33 4.01
CA LEU A 155 -17.59 -2.36 2.60
C LEU A 155 -16.30 -1.57 2.37
N LEU A 156 -16.17 -0.40 3.01
CA LEU A 156 -15.00 0.46 2.89
C LEU A 156 -13.75 -0.21 3.49
N ILE A 157 -13.86 -0.89 4.62
CA ILE A 157 -12.74 -1.65 5.21
C ILE A 157 -12.31 -2.81 4.29
N GLN A 158 -13.26 -3.54 3.70
CA GLN A 158 -12.92 -4.64 2.78
C GLN A 158 -12.35 -4.15 1.45
N SER A 159 -12.72 -2.94 1.01
CA SER A 159 -12.23 -2.34 -0.23
C SER A 159 -10.84 -1.69 -0.12
N ILE A 160 -10.17 -1.70 1.05
CA ILE A 160 -8.83 -1.10 1.26
C ILE A 160 -7.82 -1.49 0.15
N PRO A 161 -7.66 -2.77 -0.23
CA PRO A 161 -6.73 -3.15 -1.30
C PRO A 161 -7.06 -2.52 -2.65
N LEU A 162 -8.34 -2.32 -2.95
CA LEU A 162 -8.79 -1.74 -4.23
C LEU A 162 -8.37 -0.28 -4.35
N TRP A 163 -8.42 0.50 -3.27
CA TRP A 163 -7.95 1.88 -3.28
C TRP A 163 -6.46 1.99 -3.59
N LEU A 164 -5.64 1.04 -3.11
CA LEU A 164 -4.22 0.96 -3.46
C LEU A 164 -4.02 0.61 -4.95
N LEU A 165 -4.78 -0.36 -5.46
CA LEU A 165 -4.73 -0.78 -6.87
C LEU A 165 -5.11 0.35 -7.81
N PHE A 166 -6.22 1.05 -7.54
CA PHE A 166 -6.66 2.20 -8.32
C PHE A 166 -5.66 3.35 -8.27
N SER A 167 -5.05 3.59 -7.10
CA SER A 167 -4.02 4.62 -6.96
C SER A 167 -2.77 4.30 -7.76
N ASN A 168 -2.30 3.05 -7.74
CA ASN A 168 -1.16 2.63 -8.55
C ASN A 168 -1.48 2.68 -10.05
N ALA A 169 -2.69 2.29 -10.47
CA ALA A 169 -3.13 2.40 -11.87
C ALA A 169 -3.20 3.86 -12.35
N ALA A 170 -3.70 4.77 -11.51
CA ALA A 170 -3.74 6.20 -11.82
C ALA A 170 -2.33 6.82 -11.90
N LEU A 171 -1.37 6.31 -11.11
CA LEU A 171 0.01 6.78 -11.09
C LEU A 171 0.90 6.11 -12.15
N ASP A 172 0.47 4.99 -12.75
CA ASP A 172 1.25 4.22 -13.72
C ASP A 172 1.91 5.03 -14.85
N PRO A 173 1.22 5.94 -15.56
CA PRO A 173 1.87 6.74 -16.61
C PRO A 173 2.97 7.65 -16.06
N TYR A 174 2.75 8.23 -14.88
CA TYR A 174 3.75 9.06 -14.21
C TYR A 174 4.95 8.23 -13.75
N GLU A 175 4.73 7.06 -13.15
CA GLU A 175 5.80 6.17 -12.71
C GLU A 175 6.62 5.66 -13.90
N LYS A 176 5.98 5.27 -15.01
CA LYS A 176 6.68 4.84 -16.23
C LYS A 176 7.56 5.94 -16.81
N SER A 177 7.03 7.16 -16.89
CA SER A 177 7.82 8.33 -17.33
C SER A 177 9.04 8.56 -16.43
N LEU A 178 8.85 8.50 -15.11
CA LEU A 178 9.95 8.67 -14.15
C LEU A 178 11.00 7.56 -14.28
N GLN A 179 10.57 6.30 -14.42
CA GLN A 179 11.45 5.15 -14.61
C GLN A 179 12.25 5.26 -15.91
N GLU A 180 11.61 5.70 -17.00
CA GLU A 180 12.28 5.89 -18.29
C GLU A 180 13.29 7.03 -18.22
N ASN A 181 12.98 8.12 -17.51
CA ASN A 181 13.95 9.20 -17.28
C ASN A 181 15.18 8.71 -16.51
N PHE A 182 14.99 7.88 -15.49
CA PHE A 182 16.12 7.26 -14.81
C PHE A 182 16.86 6.27 -15.71
N ALA A 183 16.17 5.47 -16.51
CA ALA A 183 16.81 4.59 -17.48
C ALA A 183 17.69 5.38 -18.47
N ASN A 184 17.19 6.49 -18.99
CA ASN A 184 17.93 7.38 -19.89
C ASN A 184 19.17 7.99 -19.22
N GLN A 185 19.06 8.39 -17.95
CA GLN A 185 20.23 8.86 -17.19
C GLN A 185 21.27 7.75 -17.01
N ALA A 186 20.85 6.52 -16.71
CA ALA A 186 21.78 5.38 -16.62
C ALA A 186 22.44 5.07 -17.97
N ARG A 187 21.68 5.11 -19.07
CA ARG A 187 22.21 4.95 -20.43
C ARG A 187 23.22 6.06 -20.77
N ALA A 188 22.97 7.29 -20.35
CA ALA A 188 23.90 8.39 -20.53
C ALA A 188 25.22 8.17 -19.77
N VAL A 189 25.15 7.70 -18.52
CA VAL A 189 26.33 7.33 -17.72
C VAL A 189 27.12 6.20 -18.40
N LEU A 190 26.45 5.16 -18.88
CA LEU A 190 27.12 4.07 -19.60
C LEU A 190 27.77 4.55 -20.90
N LYS A 191 27.13 5.47 -21.63
CA LYS A 191 27.66 6.04 -22.87
C LYS A 191 28.88 6.95 -22.63
N ASP A 192 28.89 7.68 -21.52
CA ASP A 192 29.99 8.58 -21.14
C ASP A 192 31.22 7.82 -20.66
N ILE A 193 31.02 6.79 -19.84
CA ILE A 193 32.10 5.97 -19.28
C ILE A 193 32.61 4.92 -20.30
N ASP A 194 31.72 4.43 -21.16
CA ASP A 194 31.97 3.40 -22.17
C ASP A 194 32.69 2.14 -21.62
N PRO A 195 32.16 1.51 -20.54
CA PRO A 195 32.77 0.31 -19.97
C PRO A 195 32.53 -0.91 -20.86
N THR A 196 33.37 -1.94 -20.70
CA THR A 196 33.00 -3.29 -21.14
C THR A 196 31.92 -3.86 -20.22
N VAL A 197 30.68 -3.99 -20.72
CA VAL A 197 29.54 -4.51 -19.95
C VAL A 197 29.47 -6.04 -20.07
N ILE A 198 29.42 -6.72 -18.93
CA ILE A 198 29.26 -8.17 -18.82
C ILE A 198 27.94 -8.46 -18.09
N GLY A 199 26.96 -8.99 -18.83
CA GLY A 199 25.67 -9.43 -18.30
C GLY A 199 25.71 -10.88 -17.81
N ILE A 200 25.18 -11.16 -16.63
CA ILE A 200 25.10 -12.49 -16.02
C ILE A 200 23.64 -12.90 -15.89
N THR A 201 23.26 -13.96 -16.59
CA THR A 201 21.90 -14.53 -16.52
C THR A 201 21.94 -16.02 -16.18
N GLY A 202 20.78 -16.60 -15.86
CA GLY A 202 20.62 -18.03 -15.57
C GLY A 202 19.68 -18.33 -14.42
N SER A 203 19.26 -19.58 -14.27
CA SER A 203 18.35 -19.98 -13.18
C SER A 203 19.05 -20.01 -11.81
N TYR A 204 20.34 -20.36 -11.77
CA TYR A 204 21.13 -20.52 -10.54
C TYR A 204 22.53 -19.91 -10.68
N GLY A 205 23.22 -19.67 -9.56
CA GLY A 205 24.63 -19.25 -9.53
C GLY A 205 24.92 -17.79 -9.88
N LYS A 206 23.96 -17.05 -10.47
CA LYS A 206 24.13 -15.65 -10.92
C LYS A 206 24.88 -14.75 -9.95
N THR A 207 24.39 -14.62 -8.72
CA THR A 207 24.97 -13.71 -7.73
C THR A 207 26.39 -14.13 -7.32
N SER A 208 26.65 -15.43 -7.15
CA SER A 208 27.98 -15.95 -6.83
C SER A 208 28.95 -15.73 -7.99
N THR A 209 28.53 -16.00 -9.23
CA THR A 209 29.32 -15.76 -10.45
C THR A 209 29.63 -14.27 -10.60
N LYS A 210 28.66 -13.39 -10.34
CA LYS A 210 28.86 -11.93 -10.37
C LYS A 210 29.94 -11.48 -9.40
N ILE A 211 29.88 -11.95 -8.15
CA ILE A 211 30.84 -11.58 -7.11
C ILE A 211 32.24 -12.07 -7.50
N LEU A 212 32.37 -13.35 -7.86
CA LEU A 212 33.65 -13.94 -8.27
C LEU A 212 34.25 -13.21 -9.47
N LEU A 213 33.44 -12.95 -10.51
CA LEU A 213 33.92 -12.28 -11.72
C LEU A 213 34.35 -10.84 -11.44
N LYS A 214 33.56 -10.11 -10.64
CA LYS A 214 33.91 -8.76 -10.20
C LYS A 214 35.24 -8.76 -9.43
N ASP A 215 35.49 -9.73 -8.55
CA ASP A 215 36.73 -9.79 -7.77
C ASP A 215 37.94 -10.15 -8.65
N ILE A 216 37.78 -11.07 -9.62
CA ILE A 216 38.84 -11.44 -10.57
C ILE A 216 39.22 -10.27 -11.47
N ILE A 217 38.24 -9.62 -12.12
CA ILE A 217 38.50 -8.48 -13.01
C ILE A 217 38.95 -7.27 -12.20
N GLY A 218 38.31 -7.05 -11.04
CA GLY A 218 38.60 -5.98 -10.09
C GLY A 218 40.04 -5.96 -9.57
N ALA A 219 40.72 -7.11 -9.56
CA ALA A 219 42.13 -7.21 -9.20
C ALA A 219 43.07 -6.54 -10.21
N VAL A 220 42.62 -6.37 -11.46
CA VAL A 220 43.45 -5.84 -12.57
C VAL A 220 42.91 -4.50 -13.08
N TYR A 221 41.58 -4.35 -13.12
CA TYR A 221 40.90 -3.17 -13.67
C TYR A 221 39.79 -2.68 -12.75
N PRO A 222 39.60 -1.35 -12.61
CA PRO A 222 38.46 -0.82 -11.88
C PRO A 222 37.15 -1.34 -12.48
N THR A 223 36.36 -2.03 -11.65
CA THR A 223 35.19 -2.79 -12.09
C THR A 223 33.98 -2.42 -11.26
N PHE A 224 32.92 -1.96 -11.92
CA PHE A 224 31.62 -1.73 -11.33
C PHE A 224 30.82 -3.05 -11.25
N SER A 225 30.05 -3.23 -10.18
CA SER A 225 29.05 -4.30 -10.10
C SER A 225 27.93 -3.92 -9.14
N THR A 226 26.70 -4.38 -9.42
CA THR A 226 25.56 -4.12 -8.53
C THR A 226 25.72 -4.86 -7.21
N PRO A 227 25.48 -4.21 -6.04
CA PRO A 227 25.70 -4.83 -4.74
C PRO A 227 24.68 -5.93 -4.46
N GLY A 228 25.11 -6.98 -3.76
CA GLY A 228 24.24 -8.08 -3.33
C GLY A 228 23.50 -8.74 -4.48
N SER A 229 22.20 -9.01 -4.30
CA SER A 229 21.32 -9.61 -5.31
C SER A 229 20.48 -8.57 -6.08
N VAL A 230 20.97 -7.33 -6.23
CA VAL A 230 20.25 -6.31 -7.01
C VAL A 230 20.30 -6.67 -8.49
N ASN A 231 19.16 -7.13 -9.02
CA ASN A 231 18.95 -7.58 -10.40
C ASN A 231 17.66 -7.01 -11.04
N THR A 232 16.87 -6.23 -10.29
CA THR A 232 15.68 -5.57 -10.84
C THR A 232 16.09 -4.43 -11.76
N TYR A 233 15.34 -4.21 -12.84
CA TYR A 233 15.65 -3.17 -13.84
C TYR A 233 15.90 -1.79 -13.21
N MET A 234 15.03 -1.37 -12.29
CA MET A 234 15.19 -0.09 -11.57
C MET A 234 16.30 -0.13 -10.51
N GLY A 235 16.58 -1.29 -9.92
CA GLY A 235 17.70 -1.46 -9.01
C GLY A 235 19.04 -1.26 -9.72
N VAL A 236 19.23 -1.92 -10.87
CA VAL A 236 20.42 -1.78 -11.73
C VAL A 236 20.55 -0.33 -12.23
N THR A 237 19.47 0.24 -12.79
CA THR A 237 19.42 1.62 -13.28
C THR A 237 19.89 2.62 -12.22
N ARG A 238 19.40 2.47 -10.99
CA ARG A 238 19.77 3.34 -9.87
C ARG A 238 21.26 3.20 -9.54
N LYS A 239 21.79 1.98 -9.47
CA LYS A 239 23.19 1.73 -9.12
C LYS A 239 24.15 2.26 -10.16
N ILE A 240 23.83 2.13 -11.44
CA ILE A 240 24.62 2.75 -12.51
C ILE A 240 24.68 4.27 -12.32
N ARG A 241 23.54 4.92 -12.09
CA ARG A 241 23.46 6.38 -11.93
C ARG A 241 24.20 6.90 -10.70
N GLU A 242 24.09 6.20 -9.59
CA GLU A 242 24.56 6.71 -8.28
C GLU A 242 26.00 6.28 -7.96
N GLU A 243 26.47 5.14 -8.46
CA GLU A 243 27.72 4.52 -7.99
C GLU A 243 28.77 4.32 -9.08
N MET A 244 28.40 4.41 -10.36
CA MET A 244 29.36 4.24 -11.44
C MET A 244 30.23 5.49 -11.60
N LYS A 245 31.54 5.30 -11.76
CA LYS A 245 32.57 6.34 -11.84
C LYS A 245 33.33 6.27 -13.18
N PRO A 246 33.88 7.39 -13.67
CA PRO A 246 34.65 7.43 -14.92
C PRO A 246 35.84 6.47 -15.00
N GLU A 247 36.38 6.04 -13.86
CA GLU A 247 37.52 5.11 -13.80
C GLU A 247 37.13 3.66 -14.13
N HIS A 248 35.84 3.30 -14.04
CA HIS A 248 35.37 1.93 -14.25
C HIS A 248 35.53 1.51 -15.71
N LYS A 249 36.36 0.50 -15.94
CA LYS A 249 36.60 -0.08 -17.27
C LYS A 249 35.67 -1.25 -17.58
N PHE A 250 35.18 -1.92 -16.54
CA PHE A 250 34.27 -3.05 -16.65
C PHE A 250 33.03 -2.81 -15.80
N ALA A 251 31.89 -3.35 -16.25
CA ALA A 251 30.64 -3.35 -15.51
C ALA A 251 30.03 -4.75 -15.51
N VAL A 252 29.96 -5.41 -14.35
CA VAL A 252 29.38 -6.75 -14.20
C VAL A 252 27.97 -6.65 -13.59
N ILE A 253 26.96 -6.98 -14.37
CA ILE A 253 25.54 -6.78 -14.04
C ILE A 253 24.80 -8.12 -14.09
N GLU A 254 24.01 -8.40 -13.05
CA GLU A 254 23.03 -9.51 -13.02
C GLU A 254 21.69 -9.05 -13.59
#